data_AF-A0A150LBZ5-F1
#
_entry.id   AF-A0A150LBZ5-F1
#
_cell.length_a   1.000
_cell.length_b   1.000
_cell.length_c   1.000
_cell.angle_alpha   90.00
_cell.angle_beta   90.00
_cell.angle_gamma   90.00
#
_symmetry.space_group_name_H-M   'P 1'
#
loop_
_entity.id
_entity.type
_entity.pdbx_description
1 polymer ?
#
loop_
_entity_poly.entity_id
_entity_poly.type
_entity_poly.pdbx_seq_one_letter_code
_entity_poly.pdbx_strand_id
1 'polypeptide(L)' 'MKRFESLLWKLVIIQFIFLIIAQWLVLYTPLHLYLGKIYEYEGVSKQEKTKTIETTVDR' A
#
# COMPACT_ATOMS: atom_id res chain seq x y z
N MET A 1 -29.11 -11.27 27.77
CA MET A 1 -27.70 -11.59 27.47
C MET A 1 -27.51 -12.37 26.18
N LYS A 2 -28.26 -13.46 25.92
CA LYS A 2 -28.13 -14.27 24.68
C LYS A 2 -28.27 -13.51 23.35
N ARG A 3 -29.15 -12.49 23.28
CA ARG A 3 -29.33 -11.66 22.07
C ARG A 3 -28.14 -10.74 21.82
N PHE A 4 -27.59 -10.18 22.89
CA PHE A 4 -26.46 -9.24 22.81
C PHE A 4 -25.18 -9.96 22.42
N GLU A 5 -24.97 -11.17 22.97
CA GLU A 5 -23.86 -12.06 22.64
C GLU A 5 -23.86 -12.46 21.16
N SER A 6 -25.03 -12.81 20.61
CA SER A 6 -25.17 -13.11 19.18
C SER A 6 -24.84 -11.90 18.29
N LEU A 7 -25.21 -10.69 18.72
CA LEU A 7 -24.93 -9.46 17.98
C LEU A 7 -23.43 -9.15 17.98
N LEU A 8 -22.77 -9.33 19.12
CA LEU A 8 -21.34 -9.13 19.28
C LEU A 8 -20.53 -10.14 18.46
N TRP A 9 -20.94 -11.42 18.44
CA TRP A 9 -20.31 -12.44 17.61
C TRP A 9 -20.42 -12.12 16.11
N LYS A 10 -21.59 -11.65 15.66
CA LYS A 10 -21.77 -11.22 14.27
C LYS A 10 -20.85 -10.07 13.90
N LEU A 11 -20.70 -9.08 14.78
CA LEU A 11 -19.79 -7.95 14.57
C LEU A 11 -18.33 -8.40 14.47
N VAL A 12 -17.89 -9.30 15.35
CA VAL A 12 -16.52 -9.84 15.31
C VAL A 12 -16.26 -10.58 14.01
N ILE A 13 -17.20 -11.42 13.53
CA ILE A 13 -17.06 -12.12 12.24
C ILE A 13 -16.94 -11.13 11.09
N ILE A 14 -17.82 -10.13 11.05
CA ILE A 14 -17.81 -9.12 9.98
C ILE A 14 -16.48 -8.37 9.98
N GLN A 15 -16.01 -7.94 11.15
CA GLN A 15 -14.73 -7.24 11.30
C GLN A 15 -13.55 -8.12 10.87
N PHE A 16 -13.59 -9.41 11.20
CA PHE A 16 -12.57 -10.38 10.83
C PHE A 16 -12.50 -10.58 9.31
N ILE A 17 -13.65 -10.65 8.63
CA ILE A 17 -13.71 -10.74 7.16
C ILE A 17 -13.10 -9.47 6.53
N PHE A 18 -13.47 -8.28 7.01
CA PHE A 18 -12.88 -7.03 6.53
C PHE A 18 -11.37 -6.96 6.75
N LEU A 19 -10.88 -7.46 7.89
CA LEU A 19 -9.44 -7.54 8.17
C LEU A 19 -8.72 -8.44 7.18
N ILE A 20 -9.27 -9.61 6.85
CA ILE A 20 -8.68 -10.51 5.84
C ILE A 20 -8.63 -9.83 4.47
N ILE A 21 -9.71 -9.16 4.06
CA ILE A 21 -9.77 -8.46 2.78
C ILE A 21 -8.74 -7.31 2.74
N ALA A 22 -8.66 -6.51 3.79
CA ALA A 22 -7.68 -5.43 3.89
C ALA A 22 -6.25 -5.96 3.83
N GLN A 23 -5.95 -7.03 4.57
CA GLN A 23 -4.63 -7.67 4.56
C GLN A 23 -4.29 -8.22 3.17
N TRP A 24 -5.26 -8.86 2.51
CA TRP A 24 -5.08 -9.39 1.16
C TRP A 24 -4.80 -8.26 0.16
N LEU A 25 -5.56 -7.17 0.23
CA LEU A 25 -5.36 -6.00 -0.61
C LEU A 25 -3.97 -5.40 -0.39
N VAL A 26 -3.52 -5.24 0.86
CA VAL A 26 -2.19 -4.69 1.18
C VAL A 26 -1.06 -5.62 0.73
N LEU A 27 -1.22 -6.94 0.87
CA LEU A 27 -0.18 -7.90 0.55
C LEU A 27 0.05 -8.07 -0.96
N TYR A 28 -1.02 -8.10 -1.75
CA TYR A 28 -0.94 -8.40 -3.18
C TYR A 28 -1.06 -7.17 -4.09
N THR A 29 -1.54 -6.05 -3.56
CA THR A 29 -1.54 -4.79 -4.32
C THR A 29 -0.24 -4.06 -4.06
N PRO A 30 0.50 -3.65 -5.11
CA PRO A 30 1.69 -2.82 -4.96
C PRO A 30 1.29 -1.39 -4.58
N LEU A 31 0.76 -1.20 -3.37
CA LEU A 31 0.33 0.10 -2.83
C LEU A 31 1.46 1.13 -2.85
N HIS A 32 2.72 0.67 -2.81
CA HIS A 32 3.91 1.52 -2.96
C HIS A 32 3.94 2.33 -4.27
N LEU A 33 3.31 1.83 -5.34
CA LEU A 33 3.22 2.54 -6.63
C LEU A 33 2.18 3.68 -6.60
N TYR A 34 1.14 3.54 -5.78
CA TYR A 34 0.00 4.46 -5.74
C TYR A 34 0.05 5.45 -4.57
N LEU A 35 0.76 5.11 -3.48
CA LEU A 35 0.98 5.99 -2.33
C LEU A 35 2.05 7.07 -2.57
N GLY A 36 2.56 7.17 -3.81
CA GLY A 36 3.24 8.35 -4.34
C GLY A 36 4.55 8.72 -3.65
N LYS A 37 5.68 8.42 -4.29
CA LYS A 37 6.99 9.06 -4.04
C LYS A 37 7.59 9.02 -2.63
N ILE A 38 6.97 8.44 -1.61
CA ILE A 38 7.57 8.37 -0.26
C ILE A 38 8.81 7.46 -0.26
N TYR A 39 8.91 6.54 -1.22
CA TYR A 39 10.05 5.64 -1.41
C TYR A 39 11.11 6.12 -2.40
N GLU A 40 10.96 7.31 -3.02
CA GLU A 40 12.12 7.93 -3.66
C GLU A 40 13.03 8.40 -2.54
N TYR A 41 13.96 7.53 -2.12
CA TYR A 41 15.10 7.92 -1.30
C TYR A 41 15.74 9.12 -1.99
N GLU A 42 15.61 10.30 -1.38
CA GLU A 42 15.98 11.58 -2.00
C GLU A 42 17.45 11.64 -2.45
N GLY A 43 18.28 10.71 -1.95
CA GLY A 43 19.69 10.56 -2.30
C GLY A 43 20.02 9.65 -3.48
N VAL A 44 19.10 8.81 -3.99
CA VAL A 44 19.41 7.81 -5.05
C VAL A 44 18.72 8.15 -6.40
N SER A 45 17.46 8.59 -6.38
CA SER A 45 16.69 8.90 -7.61
C SER A 45 17.28 10.07 -8.42
N LYS A 46 17.98 11.00 -7.76
CA LYS A 46 18.60 12.16 -8.45
C LYS A 46 19.70 11.75 -9.43
N GLN A 47 20.44 10.67 -9.18
CA GLN A 47 21.55 10.26 -10.06
C GLN A 47 21.06 9.62 -11.37
N GLU A 48 20.02 8.78 -11.32
CA GLU A 48 19.48 8.14 -12.53
C GLU A 48 18.74 9.13 -13.43
N LYS A 49 18.03 10.09 -12.83
CA LYS A 49 17.36 11.14 -13.59
C LYS A 49 18.36 12.07 -14.28
N THR A 50 19.45 12.46 -13.61
CA THR A 50 20.51 13.28 -14.22
C THR A 50 21.23 12.54 -15.35
N LYS A 51 21.58 11.26 -15.19
CA LYS A 51 22.20 10.46 -16.26
C LYS A 51 21.33 10.35 -17.51
N THR A 52 20.02 10.23 -17.35
CA THR A 52 19.08 10.13 -18.47
C THR A 52 18.99 11.45 -19.26
N ILE A 53 19.05 12.58 -18.55
CA ILE A 53 19.02 13.90 -19.17
C ILE A 53 20.36 14.19 -19.88
N GLU A 54 21.49 13.85 -19.27
CA GLU A 54 22.82 14.03 -19.87
C GLU A 54 22.99 13.21 -21.16
N THR A 55 22.51 11.96 -21.18
CA THR A 55 22.63 11.09 -22.37
C THR A 55 21.73 11.54 -23.54
N THR A 56 20.66 12.30 -23.27
CA THR A 56 19.75 12.81 -24.31
C THR A 56 20.21 14.15 -24.88
N VAL A 57 20.97 14.93 -24.12
CA VAL A 57 21.50 16.24 -24.55
C VAL A 57 22.82 16.09 -25.32
N ASP A 58 23.57 15.00 -25.08
CA ASP A 58 24.85 14.72 -25.75
C ASP A 58 24.71 13.85 -27.03
N ARG A 59 23.50 13.79 -27.63
CA ARG A 59 23.24 13.11 -28.91
C ARG A 59 22.63 14.04 -29.96
#